data_AF-A0A392NNP3-F1
#
_entry.id   AF-A0A392NNP3-F1
#
_cell.length_a   1.000
_cell.length_b   1.000
_cell.length_c   1.000
_cell.angle_alpha   90.00
_cell.angle_beta   90.00
_cell.angle_gamma   90.00
#
_symmetry.space_group_name_H-M   'P 1'
#
loop_
_entity.id
_entity.type
_entity.pdbx_description
1 polymer ?
#
loop_
_entity_poly.entity_id
_entity_poly.type
_entity_poly.pdbx_seq_one_letter_code
_entity_poly.pdbx_strand_id
1 'polypeptide(L)'
;MESKDIWGDGGKKKKSLINEIMVLDLKSESLGLVEDEVVERKKLFDDLWNTLKTRKRRNNNGWVEGPIQVREEVVSYFRNHFANDGRQSPNLDGIVFPRLTHDRVEDLTVIFTLEEINEVVRGCDGSKIPGTDGFNFAFIKKFWDLMKNDIRIMFDQFHGNACLPKGLLSYFLTLIPKVNSPQALGDFRPISLLGCLYKLVAKVLAARLAR
;
A
#
# COMPACT_ATOMS: atom_id res chain seq x y z
N MET A 1 -41.44 -14.53 -14.92
CA MET A 1 -41.12 -13.12 -14.59
C MET A 1 -40.37 -13.12 -13.28
N GLU A 2 -39.46 -12.15 -13.11
CA GLU A 2 -38.55 -11.95 -11.96
C GLU A 2 -37.33 -12.89 -11.86
N SER A 3 -36.20 -12.43 -12.39
CA SER A 3 -35.00 -12.10 -11.60
C SER A 3 -33.81 -11.87 -12.54
N LYS A 4 -33.81 -10.72 -13.23
CA LYS A 4 -32.64 -10.21 -13.97
C LYS A 4 -32.19 -8.81 -13.54
N ASP A 5 -32.95 -8.12 -12.67
CA ASP A 5 -32.79 -6.68 -12.48
C ASP A 5 -32.04 -6.24 -11.22
N ILE A 6 -31.43 -7.14 -10.43
CA ILE A 6 -30.84 -6.71 -9.14
C ILE A 6 -29.31 -6.48 -9.20
N TRP A 7 -28.59 -6.94 -10.24
CA TRP A 7 -27.11 -6.97 -10.20
C TRP A 7 -26.34 -6.53 -11.46
N GLY A 8 -27.02 -5.98 -12.48
CA GLY A 8 -26.40 -5.75 -13.81
C GLY A 8 -25.79 -4.36 -14.07
N ASP A 9 -26.11 -3.34 -13.27
CA ASP A 9 -25.94 -1.94 -13.71
C ASP A 9 -24.73 -1.22 -13.06
N GLY A 10 -24.51 -1.38 -11.75
CA GLY A 10 -23.48 -0.62 -11.02
C GLY A 10 -22.04 -0.88 -11.47
N GLY A 11 -21.73 -2.11 -11.92
CA GLY A 11 -20.42 -2.45 -12.47
C GLY A 11 -20.14 -1.81 -13.83
N LYS A 12 -21.17 -1.72 -14.69
CA LYS A 12 -21.08 -1.06 -15.99
C LYS A 12 -20.95 0.45 -15.83
N LYS A 13 -21.77 1.05 -14.95
CA LYS A 13 -21.72 2.48 -14.64
C LYS A 13 -20.36 2.91 -14.10
N LYS A 14 -19.77 2.15 -13.16
CA LYS A 14 -18.41 2.40 -12.66
C LYS A 14 -17.36 2.35 -13.77
N LYS A 15 -17.43 1.34 -14.65
CA LYS A 15 -16.47 1.18 -15.74
C LYS A 15 -16.58 2.31 -16.77
N SER A 16 -17.79 2.80 -17.04
CA SER A 16 -18.07 3.97 -17.89
C SER A 16 -17.44 5.23 -17.30
N LEU A 17 -17.77 5.55 -16.03
CA LEU A 17 -17.27 6.74 -15.34
C LEU A 17 -15.74 6.78 -15.28
N ILE A 18 -15.09 5.65 -14.98
CA ILE A 18 -13.61 5.57 -14.98
C ILE A 18 -13.05 5.86 -16.37
N ASN A 19 -13.67 5.33 -17.42
CA ASN A 19 -13.20 5.52 -18.79
C ASN A 19 -13.36 6.98 -19.24
N GLU A 20 -14.48 7.61 -18.91
CA GLU A 20 -14.76 9.02 -19.21
C GLU A 20 -13.80 9.96 -18.47
N ILE A 21 -13.52 9.70 -17.18
CA ILE A 21 -12.51 10.44 -16.41
C ILE A 21 -11.12 10.29 -17.04
N MET A 22 -10.75 9.07 -17.40
CA MET A 22 -9.43 8.78 -17.97
C MET A 22 -9.20 9.51 -19.31
N VAL A 23 -10.25 9.66 -20.13
CA VAL A 23 -10.19 10.45 -21.37
C VAL A 23 -9.88 11.92 -21.07
N LEU A 24 -10.54 12.52 -20.06
CA LEU A 24 -10.32 13.91 -19.68
C LEU A 24 -8.95 14.12 -19.02
N ASP A 25 -8.44 13.15 -18.25
CA ASP A 25 -7.09 13.23 -17.67
C ASP A 25 -6.01 13.17 -18.75
N LEU A 26 -6.13 12.26 -19.72
CA LEU A 26 -5.20 12.19 -20.87
C LEU A 26 -5.21 13.47 -21.72
N LYS A 27 -6.39 14.08 -21.88
CA LYS A 27 -6.52 15.37 -22.57
C LYS A 27 -5.90 16.51 -21.76
N SER A 28 -6.09 16.51 -20.44
CA SER A 28 -5.48 17.49 -19.52
C SER A 28 -3.96 17.48 -19.57
N GLU A 29 -3.35 16.30 -19.74
CA GLU A 29 -1.89 16.14 -19.80
C GLU A 29 -1.29 16.58 -21.14
N SER A 30 -2.06 16.48 -22.23
CA SER A 30 -1.57 16.76 -23.59
C SER A 30 -1.89 18.18 -24.09
N LEU A 31 -3.12 18.64 -23.89
CA LEU A 31 -3.66 19.86 -24.49
C LEU A 31 -4.19 20.87 -23.47
N GLY A 32 -4.34 20.47 -22.21
CA GLY A 32 -5.09 21.21 -21.20
C GLY A 32 -6.61 21.05 -21.38
N LEU A 33 -7.36 21.43 -20.34
CA LEU A 33 -8.83 21.38 -20.34
C LEU A 33 -9.41 22.79 -20.37
N VAL A 34 -10.52 22.97 -21.10
CA VAL A 34 -11.33 24.19 -21.04
C VAL A 34 -12.25 24.17 -19.81
N GLU A 35 -12.73 25.35 -19.39
CA GLU A 35 -13.52 25.56 -18.16
C GLU A 35 -14.68 24.55 -18.01
N ASP A 36 -15.44 24.33 -19.08
CA ASP A 36 -16.57 23.40 -19.10
C ASP A 36 -16.14 21.94 -18.87
N GLU A 37 -15.00 21.54 -19.44
CA GLU A 37 -14.45 20.19 -19.27
C GLU A 37 -13.88 19.98 -17.87
N VAL A 38 -13.38 21.04 -17.23
CA VAL A 38 -12.96 20.99 -15.82
C VAL A 38 -14.17 20.77 -14.91
N VAL A 39 -15.28 21.44 -15.19
CA VAL A 39 -16.56 21.26 -14.46
C VAL A 39 -17.11 19.86 -14.70
N GLU A 40 -17.09 19.37 -15.94
CA GLU A 40 -17.53 18.01 -16.28
C GLU A 40 -16.67 16.96 -15.59
N ARG A 41 -15.34 17.09 -15.63
CA ARG A 41 -14.43 16.19 -14.92
C ARG A 41 -14.75 16.13 -13.43
N LYS A 42 -14.98 17.29 -12.79
CA LYS A 42 -15.33 17.37 -11.37
C LYS A 42 -16.63 16.63 -11.08
N LYS A 43 -17.65 16.82 -11.92
CA LYS A 43 -18.94 16.12 -11.81
C LYS A 43 -18.79 14.60 -11.97
N LEU A 44 -18.00 14.14 -12.94
CA LEU A 44 -17.73 12.71 -13.13
C LEU A 44 -17.01 12.09 -11.92
N PHE A 45 -16.06 12.82 -11.33
CA PHE A 45 -15.41 12.40 -10.08
C PHE A 45 -16.41 12.34 -8.92
N ASP A 46 -17.30 13.32 -8.78
CA ASP A 46 -18.33 13.34 -7.74
C ASP A 46 -19.33 12.18 -7.93
N ASP A 47 -19.73 11.89 -9.17
CA ASP A 47 -20.64 10.79 -9.51
C ASP A 47 -19.97 9.42 -9.31
N LEU A 48 -18.69 9.29 -9.66
CA LEU A 48 -17.89 8.10 -9.35
C LEU A 48 -17.78 7.93 -7.83
N TRP A 49 -17.52 9.02 -7.10
CA TRP A 49 -17.40 9.01 -5.66
C TRP A 49 -18.72 8.62 -4.97
N ASN A 50 -19.85 9.13 -5.43
CA ASN A 50 -21.18 8.76 -4.94
C ASN A 50 -21.53 7.31 -5.26
N THR A 51 -21.17 6.83 -6.46
CA THR A 51 -21.30 5.43 -6.87
C THR A 51 -20.41 4.50 -6.02
N LEU A 52 -19.26 4.99 -5.54
CA LEU A 52 -18.39 4.26 -4.63
C LEU A 52 -18.84 4.35 -3.16
N LYS A 53 -19.52 5.43 -2.75
CA LYS A 53 -20.04 5.65 -1.39
C LYS A 53 -21.26 4.80 -1.06
N THR A 54 -22.08 4.44 -2.05
CA THR A 54 -23.26 3.55 -1.89
C THR A 54 -22.89 2.07 -1.69
N ARG A 55 -21.69 1.79 -1.16
CA ARG A 55 -21.26 0.45 -0.79
C ARG A 55 -22.02 0.00 0.45
N LYS A 56 -23.13 -0.69 0.22
CA LYS A 56 -23.66 -1.63 1.21
C LYS A 56 -22.57 -2.67 1.49
N ARG A 57 -22.22 -2.88 2.75
CA ARG A 57 -21.26 -3.91 3.16
C ARG A 57 -21.95 -4.90 4.06
N ARG A 58 -21.77 -6.19 3.79
CA ARG A 58 -22.36 -7.23 4.62
C ARG A 58 -21.40 -7.56 5.76
N ASN A 59 -21.88 -7.45 7.00
CA ASN A 59 -21.24 -8.01 8.17
C ASN A 59 -22.04 -9.24 8.67
N ASN A 60 -21.65 -9.80 9.82
CA ASN A 60 -22.36 -10.95 10.41
C ASN A 60 -23.79 -10.62 10.87
N ASN A 61 -24.13 -9.33 11.04
CA ASN A 61 -25.40 -8.85 11.58
C ASN A 61 -26.32 -8.20 10.53
N GLY A 62 -25.91 -8.10 9.26
CA GLY A 62 -26.70 -7.50 8.20
C GLY A 62 -25.89 -6.60 7.25
N TRP A 63 -26.59 -5.66 6.60
CA TRP A 63 -25.98 -4.64 5.75
C TRP A 63 -25.66 -3.39 6.56
N VAL A 64 -24.41 -2.94 6.48
CA VAL A 64 -23.94 -1.66 7.00
C VAL A 64 -23.86 -0.67 5.85
N GLU A 65 -24.44 0.51 6.04
CA GLU A 65 -24.50 1.59 5.07
C GLU A 65 -23.93 2.87 5.69
N GLY A 66 -23.48 3.82 4.86
CA GLY A 66 -22.98 5.10 5.35
C GLY A 66 -21.47 5.11 5.68
N PRO A 67 -20.73 6.20 5.37
CA PRO A 67 -19.26 6.22 5.45
C PRO A 67 -18.69 5.98 6.85
N ILE A 68 -19.33 6.52 7.89
CA ILE A 68 -18.85 6.44 9.28
C ILE A 68 -19.01 5.01 9.80
N GLN A 69 -20.20 4.44 9.65
CA GLN A 69 -20.54 3.10 10.12
C GLN A 69 -19.72 2.03 9.39
N VAL A 70 -19.55 2.17 8.07
CA VAL A 70 -18.65 1.29 7.29
C VAL A 70 -17.21 1.40 7.77
N ARG A 71 -16.71 2.59 8.09
CA ARG A 71 -15.35 2.78 8.62
C ARG A 71 -15.18 2.10 9.97
N GLU A 72 -16.11 2.29 10.89
CA GLU A 72 -16.10 1.68 12.22
C GLU A 72 -16.14 0.15 12.14
N GLU A 73 -17.01 -0.39 11.28
CA GLU A 73 -17.12 -1.82 11.04
C GLU A 73 -15.81 -2.40 10.46
N VAL A 74 -15.21 -1.72 9.47
CA VAL A 74 -13.91 -2.12 8.90
C VAL A 74 -12.83 -2.18 9.97
N VAL A 75 -12.72 -1.13 10.80
CA VAL A 75 -11.72 -1.07 11.87
C VAL A 75 -11.96 -2.16 12.90
N SER A 76 -13.21 -2.34 13.34
CA SER A 76 -13.59 -3.37 14.31
C SER A 76 -13.27 -4.77 13.79
N TYR A 77 -13.68 -5.08 12.57
CA TYR A 77 -13.44 -6.36 11.92
C TYR A 77 -11.96 -6.70 11.87
N PHE A 78 -11.12 -5.82 11.30
CA PHE A 78 -9.69 -6.12 11.17
C PHE A 78 -8.95 -6.08 12.51
N ARG A 79 -9.36 -5.22 13.45
CA ARG A 79 -8.82 -5.25 14.81
C ARG A 79 -9.04 -6.61 15.46
N ASN A 80 -10.25 -7.16 15.36
CA ASN A 80 -10.58 -8.47 15.92
C ASN A 80 -9.91 -9.60 15.13
N HIS A 81 -9.83 -9.47 13.80
CA HIS A 81 -9.21 -10.47 12.93
C HIS A 81 -7.71 -10.62 13.16
N PHE A 82 -7.01 -9.52 13.49
CA PHE A 82 -5.58 -9.51 13.80
C PHE A 82 -5.30 -9.48 15.31
N ALA A 83 -6.33 -9.51 16.15
CA ALA A 83 -6.14 -9.63 17.59
C ALA A 83 -5.53 -11.01 17.89
N ASN A 84 -4.54 -11.03 18.77
CA ASN A 84 -4.06 -12.29 19.32
C ASN A 84 -5.16 -12.84 20.23
N ASP A 85 -5.85 -13.88 19.79
CA ASP A 85 -6.97 -14.49 20.50
C ASP A 85 -6.53 -15.47 21.59
N GLY A 86 -5.24 -15.47 21.94
CA GLY A 86 -4.68 -16.34 22.97
C GLY A 86 -4.65 -17.81 22.55
N ARG A 87 -4.91 -18.14 21.27
CA ARG A 87 -4.62 -19.48 20.76
C ARG A 87 -3.14 -19.76 20.99
N GLN A 88 -2.85 -20.82 21.73
CA GLN A 88 -1.50 -21.33 21.84
C GLN A 88 -1.00 -21.63 20.43
N SER A 89 0.02 -20.88 20.02
CA SER A 89 0.79 -21.25 18.84
C SER A 89 1.39 -22.64 19.09
N PRO A 90 1.47 -23.50 18.07
CA PRO A 90 2.10 -24.80 18.22
C PRO A 90 3.51 -24.59 18.80
N ASN A 91 3.81 -25.34 19.86
CA ASN A 91 5.13 -25.30 20.46
C ASN A 91 6.13 -25.94 19.50
N LEU A 92 7.25 -25.25 19.25
CA LEU A 92 8.33 -25.69 18.37
C LEU A 92 9.50 -26.34 19.16
N ASP A 93 9.28 -26.67 20.43
CA ASP A 93 10.24 -27.36 21.29
C ASP A 93 10.72 -28.67 20.63
N GLY A 94 12.03 -28.91 20.66
CA GLY A 94 12.66 -30.07 20.03
C GLY A 94 12.94 -29.91 18.53
N ILE A 95 12.48 -28.84 17.89
CA ILE A 95 12.85 -28.53 16.50
C ILE A 95 14.17 -27.75 16.49
N VAL A 96 15.20 -28.35 15.89
CA VAL A 96 16.49 -27.67 15.67
C VAL A 96 16.40 -26.86 14.38
N PHE A 97 16.27 -25.54 14.51
CA PHE A 97 16.36 -24.64 13.36
C PHE A 97 17.82 -24.45 12.94
N PRO A 98 18.11 -24.44 11.63
CA PRO A 98 19.40 -23.98 11.12
C PRO A 98 19.72 -22.60 11.69
N ARG A 99 20.91 -22.44 12.27
CA ARG A 99 21.39 -21.17 12.80
C ARG A 99 22.45 -20.61 11.88
N LEU A 100 22.49 -19.29 11.78
CA LEU A 100 23.61 -18.61 11.13
C LEU A 100 24.89 -18.84 11.95
N THR A 101 26.01 -18.97 11.26
CA THR A 101 27.33 -18.97 11.91
C THR A 101 27.61 -17.60 12.51
N HIS A 102 28.50 -17.53 13.50
CA HIS A 102 28.86 -16.28 14.16
C HIS A 102 29.31 -15.22 13.13
N ASP A 103 30.22 -15.60 12.23
CA ASP A 103 30.73 -14.72 11.17
C ASP A 103 29.61 -14.13 10.31
N ARG A 104 28.60 -14.94 9.94
CA ARG A 104 27.44 -14.44 9.17
C ARG A 104 26.58 -13.49 9.99
N VAL A 105 26.45 -13.70 11.29
CA VAL A 105 25.71 -12.77 12.16
C VAL A 105 26.46 -11.44 12.23
N GLU A 106 27.78 -11.46 12.41
CA GLU A 106 28.61 -10.25 12.41
C GLU A 106 28.46 -9.48 11.09
N ASP A 107 28.57 -10.18 9.95
CA ASP A 107 28.40 -9.61 8.60
C ASP A 107 27.04 -8.93 8.39
N LEU A 108 25.97 -9.44 9.00
CA LEU A 108 24.64 -8.81 8.90
C LEU A 108 24.55 -7.50 9.70
N THR A 109 25.38 -7.35 10.74
CA THR A 109 25.33 -6.24 11.69
C THR A 109 26.36 -5.13 11.44
N VAL A 110 27.24 -5.29 10.45
CA VAL A 110 28.21 -4.25 10.08
C VAL A 110 27.52 -2.94 9.65
N ILE A 111 28.24 -1.82 9.76
CA ILE A 111 27.74 -0.48 9.35
C ILE A 111 27.33 -0.50 7.88
N PHE A 112 26.32 0.29 7.52
CA PHE A 112 25.87 0.37 6.14
C PHE A 112 26.87 1.09 5.23
N THR A 113 27.16 0.53 4.05
CA THR A 113 28.01 1.17 3.05
C THR A 113 27.18 1.95 2.05
N LEU A 114 27.75 2.97 1.41
CA LEU A 114 27.00 3.70 0.37
C LEU A 114 26.82 2.81 -0.87
N GLU A 115 27.80 1.97 -1.14
CA GLU A 115 27.86 1.03 -2.25
C GLU A 115 26.70 0.03 -2.18
N GLU A 116 26.45 -0.60 -1.03
CA GLU A 116 25.35 -1.56 -0.91
C GLU A 116 23.98 -0.88 -1.06
N ILE A 117 23.82 0.34 -0.53
CA ILE A 117 22.57 1.10 -0.68
C ILE A 117 22.38 1.46 -2.15
N ASN A 118 23.44 1.91 -2.83
CA ASN A 118 23.44 2.26 -4.24
C ASN A 118 23.07 1.06 -5.13
N GLU A 119 23.64 -0.11 -4.88
CA GLU A 119 23.29 -1.35 -5.58
C GLU A 119 21.80 -1.66 -5.47
N VAL A 120 21.24 -1.57 -4.25
CA VAL A 120 19.81 -1.79 -4.02
C VAL A 120 18.96 -0.74 -4.74
N VAL A 121 19.32 0.55 -4.65
CA VAL A 121 18.62 1.63 -5.36
C VAL A 121 18.63 1.35 -6.87
N ARG A 122 19.77 1.02 -7.46
CA ARG A 122 19.90 0.71 -8.90
C ARG A 122 19.08 -0.51 -9.30
N GLY A 123 19.05 -1.55 -8.47
CA GLY A 123 18.28 -2.77 -8.70
C GLY A 123 16.76 -2.63 -8.51
N CYS A 124 16.27 -1.55 -7.89
CA CYS A 124 14.84 -1.38 -7.65
C CYS A 124 14.04 -1.00 -8.91
N ASP A 125 12.90 -1.64 -9.13
CA ASP A 125 11.95 -1.22 -10.16
C ASP A 125 11.31 0.13 -9.79
N GLY A 126 11.48 1.13 -10.65
CA GLY A 126 10.97 2.49 -10.44
C GLY A 126 9.46 2.62 -10.62
N SER A 127 8.81 1.68 -11.30
CA SER A 127 7.37 1.70 -11.63
C SER A 127 6.45 1.30 -10.48
N LYS A 128 7.01 0.94 -9.32
CA LYS A 128 6.22 0.53 -8.15
C LYS A 128 5.41 1.69 -7.58
N ILE A 129 4.25 1.34 -7.03
CA ILE A 129 3.29 2.28 -6.45
C ILE A 129 3.98 3.10 -5.34
N PRO A 130 3.84 4.44 -5.38
CA PRO A 130 4.42 5.31 -4.37
C PRO A 130 3.81 5.07 -2.99
N GLY A 131 4.50 5.57 -1.97
CA GLY A 131 3.91 5.72 -0.65
C GLY A 131 2.90 6.86 -0.62
N THR A 132 2.57 7.26 0.59
CA THR A 132 1.60 8.33 0.88
C THR A 132 2.19 9.71 0.67
N ASP A 133 3.51 9.76 0.54
CA ASP A 133 4.34 10.89 0.16
C ASP A 133 4.36 11.13 -1.36
N GLY A 134 3.79 10.21 -2.16
CA GLY A 134 3.79 10.32 -3.62
C GLY A 134 5.13 9.96 -4.28
N PHE A 135 6.15 9.59 -3.50
CA PHE A 135 7.48 9.25 -4.03
C PHE A 135 7.65 7.74 -4.20
N ASN A 136 8.28 7.35 -5.31
CA ASN A 136 8.63 5.97 -5.62
C ASN A 136 10.14 5.84 -5.90
N PHE A 137 10.59 4.64 -6.26
CA PHE A 137 12.00 4.40 -6.56
C PHE A 137 12.48 5.12 -7.83
N ALA A 138 11.60 5.47 -8.77
CA ALA A 138 11.99 6.28 -9.92
C ALA A 138 12.44 7.68 -9.49
N PHE A 139 11.75 8.27 -8.51
CA PHE A 139 12.16 9.54 -7.90
C PHE A 139 13.53 9.44 -7.24
N ILE A 140 13.73 8.45 -6.35
CA ILE A 140 15.02 8.25 -5.66
C ILE A 140 16.14 8.05 -6.68
N LYS A 141 15.93 7.24 -7.72
CA LYS A 141 16.91 7.02 -8.78
C LYS A 141 17.26 8.30 -9.54
N LYS A 142 16.25 9.10 -9.89
CA LYS A 142 16.44 10.34 -10.65
C LYS A 142 17.22 11.38 -9.87
N PHE A 143 17.00 11.48 -8.56
CA PHE A 143 17.64 12.46 -7.68
C PHE A 143 18.70 11.83 -6.76
N TRP A 144 19.22 10.65 -7.13
CA TRP A 144 20.12 9.89 -6.26
C TRP A 144 21.38 10.69 -5.89
N ASP A 145 21.99 11.35 -6.86
CA ASP A 145 23.21 12.14 -6.61
C ASP A 145 23.00 13.30 -5.64
N LEU A 146 21.77 13.83 -5.56
CA LEU A 146 21.40 14.87 -4.61
C LEU A 146 21.15 14.28 -3.21
N MET A 147 20.49 13.12 -3.12
CA MET A 147 19.95 12.58 -1.86
C MET A 147 20.83 11.51 -1.19
N LYS A 148 21.80 10.94 -1.90
CA LYS A 148 22.57 9.77 -1.45
C LYS A 148 23.25 9.94 -0.10
N ASN A 149 23.74 11.14 0.18
CA ASN A 149 24.43 11.43 1.44
C ASN A 149 23.44 11.51 2.60
N ASP A 150 22.29 12.17 2.43
CA ASP A 150 21.24 12.24 3.46
C ASP A 150 20.65 10.86 3.75
N ILE A 151 20.44 10.06 2.70
CA ILE A 151 19.98 8.68 2.84
C ILE A 151 21.03 7.86 3.58
N ARG A 152 22.33 8.03 3.29
CA ARG A 152 23.40 7.37 4.04
C ARG A 152 23.38 7.75 5.53
N ILE A 153 23.28 9.04 5.84
CA ILE A 153 23.17 9.51 7.23
C ILE A 153 21.96 8.88 7.94
N MET A 154 20.82 8.76 7.25
CA MET A 154 19.64 8.07 7.78
C MET A 154 19.91 6.60 8.11
N PHE A 155 20.67 5.88 7.27
CA PHE A 155 21.08 4.50 7.55
C PHE A 155 22.04 4.41 8.74
N ASP A 156 23.01 5.34 8.84
CA ASP A 156 23.94 5.39 9.97
C ASP A 156 23.21 5.67 11.29
N GLN A 157 22.23 6.58 11.28
CA GLN A 157 21.37 6.86 12.44
C GLN A 157 20.49 5.66 12.81
N PHE A 158 19.95 4.95 11.82
CA PHE A 158 19.18 3.73 12.06
C PHE A 158 20.06 2.65 12.70
N HIS A 159 21.29 2.48 12.23
CA HIS A 159 22.25 1.53 12.78
C HIS A 159 22.61 1.85 14.25
N GLY A 160 22.93 3.11 14.55
CA GLY A 160 23.32 3.53 15.90
C GLY A 160 22.17 3.58 16.91
N ASN A 161 20.97 3.95 16.47
CA ASN A 161 19.83 4.18 17.38
C ASN A 161 18.80 3.05 17.39
N ALA A 162 18.93 2.06 16.48
CA ALA A 162 17.93 1.01 16.24
C ALA A 162 16.50 1.55 16.02
N CYS A 163 16.38 2.77 15.49
CA CYS A 163 15.11 3.48 15.40
C CYS A 163 14.96 4.18 14.05
N LEU A 164 13.76 4.11 13.47
CA LEU A 164 13.39 4.84 12.27
C LEU A 164 12.56 6.08 12.62
N PRO A 165 12.77 7.22 11.95
CA PRO A 165 11.92 8.39 12.07
C PRO A 165 10.43 8.04 11.89
N LYS A 166 9.57 8.58 12.75
CA LYS A 166 8.11 8.32 12.71
C LYS A 166 7.48 8.61 11.34
N GLY A 167 7.99 9.61 10.61
CA GLY A 167 7.55 9.91 9.26
C GLY A 167 7.73 8.76 8.26
N LEU A 168 8.81 7.97 8.40
CA LEU A 168 9.06 6.78 7.57
C LEU A 168 8.15 5.61 7.91
N LEU A 169 7.65 5.56 9.15
CA LEU A 169 6.74 4.54 9.63
C LEU A 169 5.27 4.89 9.33
N SER A 170 5.00 6.06 8.74
CA SER A 170 3.67 6.42 8.27
C SER A 170 3.28 5.56 7.06
N TYR A 171 2.08 4.99 7.10
CA TYR A 171 1.52 4.20 6.01
C TYR A 171 0.02 4.43 5.89
N PHE A 172 -0.52 4.24 4.70
CA PHE A 172 -1.96 4.17 4.50
C PHE A 172 -2.38 2.73 4.32
N LEU A 173 -3.45 2.34 4.99
CA LEU A 173 -4.06 1.04 4.81
C LEU A 173 -5.10 1.12 3.69
N THR A 174 -4.95 0.30 2.66
CA THR A 174 -5.92 0.16 1.59
C THR A 174 -6.44 -1.28 1.52
N LEU A 175 -7.68 -1.45 1.06
CA LEU A 175 -8.34 -2.76 0.95
C LEU A 175 -8.36 -3.19 -0.51
N ILE A 176 -7.67 -4.30 -0.83
CA ILE A 176 -7.67 -4.90 -2.17
C ILE A 176 -8.67 -6.07 -2.21
N PRO A 177 -9.62 -6.09 -3.17
CA PRO A 177 -10.50 -7.23 -3.38
C PRO A 177 -9.74 -8.53 -3.67
N LYS A 178 -10.13 -9.63 -3.03
CA LYS A 178 -9.66 -11.00 -3.33
C LYS A 178 -10.50 -11.66 -4.42
N VAL A 179 -11.77 -11.26 -4.55
CA VAL A 179 -12.76 -11.83 -5.47
C VAL A 179 -13.40 -10.75 -6.34
N ASN A 180 -13.99 -11.16 -7.46
CA ASN A 180 -14.81 -10.28 -8.29
C ASN A 180 -16.07 -9.88 -7.51
N SER A 181 -16.32 -8.57 -7.40
CA SER A 181 -17.50 -8.01 -6.69
C SER A 181 -17.59 -8.36 -5.18
N PRO A 182 -16.60 -7.96 -4.36
CA PRO A 182 -16.55 -8.29 -2.94
C PRO A 182 -17.71 -7.68 -2.14
N GLN A 183 -18.35 -8.49 -1.30
CA GLN A 183 -19.55 -8.13 -0.52
C GLN A 183 -19.28 -8.07 0.98
N ALA A 184 -18.41 -8.94 1.49
CA ALA A 184 -18.03 -9.02 2.90
C ALA A 184 -16.62 -8.44 3.14
N LEU A 185 -16.30 -8.09 4.39
CA LEU A 185 -14.96 -7.60 4.75
C LEU A 185 -13.88 -8.68 4.60
N GLY A 186 -14.25 -9.95 4.78
CA GLY A 186 -13.38 -11.11 4.53
C GLY A 186 -12.93 -11.25 3.07
N ASP A 187 -13.66 -10.63 2.13
CA ASP A 187 -13.32 -10.64 0.69
C ASP A 187 -12.19 -9.66 0.35
N PHE A 188 -11.71 -8.88 1.33
CA PHE A 188 -10.64 -7.91 1.14
C PHE A 188 -9.36 -8.34 1.84
N ARG A 189 -8.23 -8.05 1.19
CA ARG A 189 -6.91 -8.11 1.80
C ARG A 189 -6.47 -6.69 2.15
N PRO A 190 -6.16 -6.39 3.41
CA PRO A 190 -5.55 -5.12 3.78
C PRO A 190 -4.09 -5.10 3.30
N ILE A 191 -3.68 -3.97 2.72
CA ILE A 191 -2.32 -3.71 2.27
C ILE A 191 -1.88 -2.35 2.81
N SER A 192 -0.67 -2.31 3.38
CA SER A 192 -0.03 -1.07 3.83
C SER A 192 0.79 -0.44 2.71
N LEU A 193 0.45 0.77 2.34
CA LEU A 193 1.19 1.61 1.40
C LEU A 193 2.28 2.36 2.17
N LEU A 194 3.45 1.75 2.24
CA LEU A 194 4.64 2.30 2.91
C LEU A 194 5.43 3.24 2.00
N GLY A 195 6.10 4.22 2.61
CA GLY A 195 7.04 5.13 1.94
C GLY A 195 8.20 4.40 1.25
N CYS A 196 8.74 5.01 0.20
CA CYS A 196 9.83 4.42 -0.59
C CYS A 196 11.13 4.25 0.21
N LEU A 197 11.44 5.17 1.14
CA LEU A 197 12.61 5.08 2.02
C LEU A 197 12.51 3.93 3.03
N TYR A 198 11.32 3.68 3.61
CA TYR A 198 11.11 2.48 4.44
C TYR A 198 11.35 1.20 3.63
N LYS A 199 10.80 1.14 2.42
CA LYS A 199 11.01 0.01 1.50
C LYS A 199 12.49 -0.16 1.14
N LEU A 200 13.25 0.94 1.04
CA LEU A 200 14.69 0.90 0.78
C LEU A 200 15.44 0.25 1.95
N VAL A 201 15.18 0.67 3.19
CA VAL A 201 15.78 0.05 4.40
C VAL A 201 15.48 -1.45 4.42
N ALA A 202 14.21 -1.83 4.25
CA ALA A 202 13.82 -3.25 4.25
C ALA A 202 14.52 -4.05 3.14
N LYS A 203 14.72 -3.47 1.95
CA LYS A 203 15.41 -4.12 0.84
C LYS A 203 16.91 -4.27 1.07
N VAL A 204 17.58 -3.29 1.67
CA VAL A 204 19.00 -3.41 2.04
C VAL A 204 19.19 -4.52 3.08
N LEU A 205 18.33 -4.56 4.10
CA LEU A 205 18.36 -5.64 5.11
C LEU A 205 18.09 -7.02 4.48
N ALA A 206 17.12 -7.12 3.59
CA ALA A 206 16.84 -8.36 2.87
C ALA A 206 18.01 -8.79 1.97
N ALA A 207 18.68 -7.84 1.31
CA ALA A 207 19.86 -8.11 0.49
C ALA A 207 21.02 -8.64 1.33
N ARG A 208 21.22 -8.12 2.55
CA ARG A 208 22.20 -8.66 3.50
C ARG A 208 21.84 -10.09 3.91
N LEU A 209 20.58 -10.35 4.27
CA LEU A 209 20.12 -11.67 4.71
C LEU A 209 20.21 -12.73 3.60
N ALA A 210 20.12 -12.32 2.33
CA ALA A 210 20.21 -13.21 1.19
C ALA A 210 21.64 -13.65 0.82
N ARG A 211 22.67 -13.01 1.40
CA ARG A 211 24.08 -13.40 1.22
C ARG A 211 24.39 -14.64 2.04
#